data_AF-A0A5J4SE70-F1
#
_entry.id   AF-A0A5J4SE70-F1
#
_cell.length_a   1.000
_cell.length_b   1.000
_cell.length_c   1.000
_cell.angle_alpha   90.00
_cell.angle_beta   90.00
_cell.angle_gamma   90.00
#
_symmetry.space_group_name_H-M   'P 1'
#
loop_
_entity.id
_entity.type
_entity.pdbx_description
1 polymer ?
#
loop_
_entity_poly.entity_id
_entity_poly.type
_entity_poly.pdbx_seq_one_letter_code
_entity_poly.pdbx_strand_id
1 'polypeptide(L)' 'MNTPGESRPLVSFDWAMKRLLRNKANFEVLEGFLSVLLKRSIKIERILESESNQDTDRDK' A
#
# COMPACT_ATOMS: atom_id res chain seq x y z
N MET A 1 30.72 1.68 -23.57
CA MET A 1 29.43 0.99 -23.44
C MET A 1 28.89 1.30 -22.05
N ASN A 2 27.87 2.15 -21.93
CA ASN A 2 27.25 2.47 -20.63
C ASN A 2 26.14 1.45 -20.39
N THR A 3 26.30 0.56 -19.40
CA THR A 3 25.20 -0.20 -18.80
C THR A 3 24.75 0.55 -17.56
N PRO A 4 23.64 1.30 -17.60
CA PRO A 4 23.13 1.91 -16.41
C PRO A 4 22.42 0.82 -15.62
N GLY A 5 22.98 0.49 -14.45
CA GLY A 5 22.21 -0.14 -13.38
C GLY A 5 21.05 0.79 -13.05
N GLU A 6 19.89 0.48 -13.59
CA GLU A 6 18.66 1.21 -13.31
C GLU A 6 18.29 0.94 -11.85
N SER A 7 18.64 1.88 -10.96
CA SER A 7 18.19 1.88 -9.57
C SER A 7 16.67 1.94 -9.57
N ARG A 8 16.03 0.77 -9.52
CA ARG A 8 14.58 0.67 -9.40
C ARG A 8 14.19 1.37 -8.11
N PRO A 9 13.27 2.35 -8.14
CA PRO A 9 12.82 2.99 -6.93
C PRO A 9 12.23 1.92 -6.00
N LEU A 10 12.89 1.68 -4.88
CA LEU A 10 12.41 0.78 -3.85
C LEU A 10 11.33 1.51 -3.06
N VAL A 11 10.18 0.87 -2.93
CA VAL A 11 9.07 1.39 -2.14
C VAL A 11 9.01 0.68 -0.80
N SER A 12 8.94 1.45 0.29
CA SER A 12 8.70 0.88 1.61
C SER A 12 7.30 0.27 1.65
N PHE A 13 7.18 -0.95 2.20
CA PHE A 13 5.92 -1.67 2.30
C PHE A 13 4.84 -0.85 3.02
N ASP A 14 5.20 -0.16 4.11
CA ASP A 14 4.29 0.73 4.85
C ASP A 14 3.74 1.88 3.98
N TRP A 15 4.59 2.49 3.15
CA TRP A 15 4.18 3.53 2.22
C TRP A 15 3.23 3.00 1.14
N ALA A 16 3.54 1.82 0.58
CA ALA A 16 2.67 1.18 -0.41
C ALA A 16 1.30 0.82 0.19
N MET A 17 1.28 0.29 1.41
CA MET A 17 0.05 -0.02 2.15
C MET A 17 -0.78 1.25 2.38
N LYS A 18 -0.20 2.32 2.90
CA LYS A 18 -0.88 3.62 3.07
C LYS A 18 -1.45 4.16 1.76
N ARG A 19 -0.73 3.99 0.65
CA ARG A 19 -1.19 4.44 -0.68
C ARG A 19 -2.32 3.56 -1.24
N LEU A 20 -2.24 2.25 -1.05
CA LEU A 20 -3.27 1.30 -1.45
C LEU A 20 -4.56 1.51 -0.64
N LEU A 21 -4.46 1.71 0.67
CA LEU A 21 -5.61 1.94 1.56
C LEU A 21 -6.38 3.25 1.29
N ARG A 22 -5.84 4.18 0.48
CA ARG A 22 -6.49 5.48 0.17
C ARG A 22 -7.61 5.39 -0.87
N ASN A 23 -7.66 4.33 -1.68
CA ASN A 23 -8.69 4.18 -2.71
C ASN A 23 -9.37 2.83 -2.56
N LYS A 24 -10.71 2.83 -2.50
CA LYS A 24 -11.53 1.62 -2.37
C LYS A 24 -11.26 0.59 -3.48
N ALA A 25 -10.89 1.03 -4.68
CA ALA A 25 -10.53 0.13 -5.79
C ALA A 25 -9.27 -0.71 -5.50
N ASN A 26 -8.40 -0.25 -4.61
CA ASN A 26 -7.17 -0.96 -4.25
C ASN A 26 -7.37 -1.96 -3.10
N PHE A 27 -8.57 -2.03 -2.52
CA PHE A 27 -8.84 -2.93 -1.39
C PHE A 27 -8.86 -4.38 -1.88
N GLU A 28 -9.40 -4.64 -3.08
CA GLU A 28 -9.40 -5.96 -3.70
C GLU A 28 -7.96 -6.48 -3.93
N VAL A 29 -7.05 -5.57 -4.32
CA VAL A 29 -5.62 -5.89 -4.49
C VAL A 29 -5.01 -6.28 -3.14
N LEU A 30 -5.36 -5.55 -2.07
CA LEU A 30 -4.86 -5.84 -0.74
C LEU A 30 -5.45 -7.14 -0.17
N GLU A 31 -6.73 -7.40 -0.37
CA GLU A 31 -7.41 -8.65 -0.02
C GLU A 31 -6.75 -9.84 -0.70
N GLY A 32 -6.51 -9.75 -2.01
CA GLY A 32 -5.82 -10.79 -2.78
C GLY A 32 -4.40 -11.01 -2.28
N PHE A 33 -3.64 -9.93 -2.06
CA PHE A 33 -2.28 -9.99 -1.55
C PHE A 33 -2.20 -10.68 -0.18
N LEU A 34 -3.02 -10.25 0.77
CA LEU A 34 -3.07 -10.83 2.11
C LEU A 34 -3.59 -12.27 2.08
N SER A 35 -4.53 -12.58 1.19
CA SER A 35 -5.08 -13.93 1.07
C SER A 35 -4.02 -14.93 0.61
N VAL A 36 -3.16 -14.53 -0.33
CA VAL A 36 -2.02 -15.34 -0.78
C VAL A 36 -0.96 -15.43 0.32
N LEU A 37 -0.61 -14.30 0.95
CA LEU A 37 0.43 -14.26 1.99
C LEU A 37 0.07 -15.12 3.21
N LEU A 38 -1.20 -15.09 3.62
CA LEU A 38 -1.70 -15.80 4.81
C LEU A 38 -2.41 -17.11 4.47
N LYS A 39 -2.46 -17.49 3.17
CA LYS A 39 -3.11 -18.72 2.65
C LYS A 39 -4.55 -18.91 3.17
N ARG A 40 -5.32 -17.83 3.28
CA ARG A 40 -6.71 -17.84 3.74
C ARG A 40 -7.51 -16.77 3.02
N SER A 41 -8.82 -16.95 2.87
CA SER A 41 -9.68 -15.91 2.31
C SER A 41 -9.78 -14.72 3.26
N ILE A 42 -9.42 -13.52 2.79
CA ILE A 42 -9.49 -12.28 3.55
C ILE A 42 -10.38 -11.29 2.82
N LYS A 43 -11.27 -10.64 3.58
CA LYS A 43 -12.15 -9.58 3.11
C LYS A 43 -12.04 -8.38 4.06
N ILE A 44 -11.85 -7.19 3.50
CA ILE A 44 -11.78 -5.92 4.22
C ILE A 44 -13.21 -5.40 4.36
N GLU A 45 -13.77 -5.53 5.55
CA GLU A 45 -15.13 -5.04 5.84
C GLU A 45 -15.17 -3.52 5.97
N ARG A 46 -14.15 -2.92 6.59
CA ARG A 46 -14.02 -1.47 6.78
C ARG A 46 -12.59 -1.11 7.18
N ILE A 47 -12.10 0.01 6.63
CA ILE A 47 -10.88 0.64 7.14
C ILE A 47 -11.28 1.59 8.26
N LEU A 48 -10.56 1.55 9.38
CA LEU A 48 -10.70 2.53 10.45
C LEU A 48 -9.97 3.82 10.04
N GLU A 49 -10.72 4.84 9.62
CA GLU A 49 -10.18 6.12 9.13
C GLU A 49 -9.38 6.89 10.20
N SER A 50 -9.57 6.58 11.49
CA SER A 50 -8.96 7.29 12.62
C SER A 50 -7.44 7.11 12.76
N GLU A 51 -6.81 6.14 12.09
CA GLU A 51 -5.34 6.02 12.03
C GLU A 51 -4.75 6.49 10.68
N SER A 52 -5.60 6.86 9.71
CA SER A 52 -5.16 7.31 8.38
C SER A 52 -5.05 8.84 8.26
N ASN A 53 -5.59 9.59 9.23
CA ASN A 53 -5.63 11.05 9.23
C ASN A 53 -4.43 11.73 9.91
N GLN A 54 -3.22 11.25 9.66
CA GLN A 54 -2.10 12.19 9.61
C GLN A 54 -1.79 12.47 8.15
N ASP A 55 -2.64 13.30 7.53
CA ASP A 55 -2.14 14.28 6.58
C ASP A 55 -1.12 15.10 7.37
N THR A 56 0.15 14.70 7.30
CA THR A 56 1.24 15.60 7.65
C THR A 56 1.15 16.76 6.68
N ASP A 57 0.45 17.79 7.11
CA ASP A 57 0.50 19.19 6.66
C ASP A 57 1.96 19.71 6.80
N ARG A 58 2.89 19.08 6.11
CA ARG A 58 4.31 19.46 6.02
C ARG A 58 4.76 19.45 4.57
N ASP A 59 3.95 20.09 3.73
CA ASP A 59 4.37 20.60 2.43
C ASP A 59 4.04 22.11 2.42
N LYS A 60 4.87 22.89 3.12
CA LYS A 60 5.00 24.34 2.92
C LYS A 60 6.44 24.77 3.20
#